data_AF-A0AA47NTV7-F1
#
_entry.id   AF-A0AA47NTV7-F1
#
_cell.length_a   1.000
_cell.length_b   1.000
_cell.length_c   1.000
_cell.angle_alpha   90.00
_cell.angle_beta   90.00
_cell.angle_gamma   90.00
#
_symmetry.space_group_name_H-M   'P 1'
#
loop_
_entity.id
_entity.type
_entity.pdbx_description
1 polymer ?
#
loop_
_entity_poly.entity_id
_entity_poly.type
_entity_poly.pdbx_seq_one_letter_code
_entity_poly.pdbx_strand_id
1 'polypeptide(L)'
;MSDRVPAMISVEIHVKPEKAEHCPTFTVGHFLRSDAIYSAKYDGSGLIEVLRGHEYLSHPFAVTMYGGEVYWTDWRTNTLAKANKWTGNNVTVVQRTNTQPFDLQVYHPSRQPQAPNPCAANDGLGPCSHLCLINYNQTFSCACPHLMKLGADRHTCYESRQFLLYARQIEIRGVDIDNPYYNYIISFTVPDIDNVTVVDYDASEQRIYWSDVRTQTIKRAFINGTGVETVVSAGRGRAVAHRRLQNVYYNIYLVGTALQYLLLAEQPSVS
;
A
#
# COMPACT_ATOMS: atom_id res chain seq x y z
N MET A 1 -31.63 27.67 19.52
CA MET A 1 -30.49 28.12 18.70
C MET A 1 -30.02 26.95 17.87
N SER A 2 -30.12 27.05 16.55
CA SER A 2 -29.63 26.02 15.61
C SER A 2 -28.12 26.21 15.49
N ASP A 3 -27.34 25.38 16.18
CA ASP A 3 -25.91 25.25 15.91
C ASP A 3 -25.76 24.59 14.54
N ARG A 4 -25.70 25.43 13.51
CA ARG A 4 -25.16 25.03 12.21
C ARG A 4 -23.72 24.59 12.48
N VAL A 5 -23.48 23.28 12.47
CA VAL A 5 -22.13 22.72 12.37
C VAL A 5 -21.46 23.41 11.17
N PRO A 6 -20.47 24.28 11.38
CA PRO A 6 -19.85 24.97 10.25
C PRO A 6 -19.22 23.90 9.36
N ALA A 7 -19.42 24.03 8.05
CA ALA A 7 -18.92 23.12 7.03
C ALA A 7 -17.53 22.62 7.43
N MET A 8 -17.38 21.30 7.59
CA MET A 8 -16.08 20.70 7.83
C MET A 8 -15.20 21.03 6.63
N ILE A 9 -14.12 21.76 6.91
CA ILE A 9 -13.14 22.21 5.93
C ILE A 9 -12.02 21.16 5.89
N SER A 10 -11.61 20.73 4.69
CA SER A 10 -10.34 20.05 4.49
C SER A 10 -9.25 21.11 4.35
N VAL A 11 -8.18 21.01 5.14
CA VAL A 11 -6.98 21.83 4.94
C VAL A 11 -5.93 20.93 4.36
N GLU A 12 -5.47 21.28 3.17
CA GLU A 12 -4.45 20.55 2.44
C GLU A 12 -3.26 21.47 2.19
N ILE A 13 -2.06 20.94 2.39
CA ILE A 13 -0.84 21.54 1.87
C ILE A 13 -0.80 21.13 0.40
N HIS A 14 -1.19 22.05 -0.49
CA HIS A 14 -1.00 21.81 -1.91
C HIS A 14 0.45 22.14 -2.25
N VAL A 15 1.13 21.21 -2.92
CA VAL A 15 2.46 21.41 -3.50
C VAL A 15 2.29 21.41 -5.01
N LYS A 16 2.30 22.58 -5.64
CA LYS A 16 1.99 22.75 -7.06
C LYS A 16 3.02 21.97 -7.90
N PRO A 17 2.61 21.05 -8.79
CA PRO A 17 3.52 20.48 -9.77
C PRO A 17 3.80 21.52 -10.87
N GLU A 18 5.07 21.83 -11.12
CA GLU A 18 5.48 22.60 -12.30
C GLU A 18 5.67 21.61 -13.46
N LYS A 19 4.68 21.62 -14.39
CA LYS A 19 4.57 20.85 -15.66
C LYS A 19 4.35 19.33 -15.52
N ALA A 20 3.12 18.91 -15.82
CA ALA A 20 2.78 17.53 -16.13
C ALA A 20 2.76 17.32 -17.65
N GLU A 21 3.82 16.71 -18.19
CA GLU A 21 3.73 15.97 -19.45
C GLU A 21 3.60 14.47 -19.12
N HIS A 22 2.64 13.86 -19.80
CA HIS A 22 2.29 12.44 -19.97
C HIS A 22 3.11 11.33 -19.25
N CYS A 23 2.33 10.39 -18.70
CA CYS A 23 2.60 8.99 -18.35
C CYS A 23 2.91 8.60 -16.88
N PRO A 24 2.45 7.39 -16.47
CA PRO A 24 2.20 7.00 -15.09
C PRO A 24 3.37 6.24 -14.46
N THR A 25 3.22 5.95 -13.17
CA THR A 25 4.12 5.18 -12.28
C THR A 25 5.41 5.87 -11.80
N PHE A 26 5.36 6.24 -10.51
CA PHE A 26 6.44 6.51 -9.56
C PHE A 26 7.67 7.28 -10.08
N THR A 27 7.76 8.53 -9.66
CA THR A 27 9.05 9.23 -9.59
C THR A 27 9.09 9.98 -8.26
N VAL A 28 10.09 9.66 -7.43
CA VAL A 28 10.50 10.47 -6.28
C VAL A 28 10.99 11.80 -6.84
N GLY A 29 10.13 12.81 -6.77
CA GLY A 29 10.45 14.18 -7.16
C GLY A 29 10.38 15.05 -5.93
N HIS A 30 11.54 15.54 -5.48
CA HIS A 30 11.64 16.60 -4.49
C HIS A 30 11.12 17.89 -5.15
N PHE A 31 9.82 18.14 -5.05
CA PHE A 31 9.19 19.35 -5.54
C PHE A 31 8.44 19.98 -4.40
N LEU A 32 8.95 21.11 -3.91
CA LEU A 32 8.46 21.89 -2.78
C LEU A 32 8.35 23.33 -3.20
N ARG A 33 7.44 23.59 -4.14
CA ARG A 33 7.15 24.97 -4.55
C ARG A 33 5.66 25.20 -4.72
N SER A 34 4.93 24.94 -3.64
CA SER A 34 4.08 26.01 -3.13
C SER A 34 4.17 26.08 -1.61
N ASP A 35 4.85 27.13 -1.15
CA ASP A 35 4.97 27.55 0.24
C ASP A 35 3.63 28.16 0.70
N ALA A 36 2.57 27.34 0.68
CA ALA A 36 1.20 27.80 0.91
C ALA A 36 0.33 26.73 1.59
N ILE A 37 -0.59 27.19 2.42
CA ILE A 37 -1.64 26.39 3.06
C ILE A 37 -2.97 26.83 2.45
N TYR A 38 -3.77 25.88 1.98
CA TYR A 38 -5.11 26.14 1.47
C TYR A 38 -6.17 25.36 2.25
N SER A 39 -7.39 25.86 2.13
CA SER A 39 -8.59 25.34 2.76
C SER A 39 -9.64 25.15 1.66
N ALA A 40 -10.31 24.00 1.63
CA ALA A 40 -11.37 23.71 0.67
C ALA A 40 -12.49 22.91 1.34
N LYS A 41 -13.65 22.84 0.67
CA LYS A 41 -14.71 21.91 1.04
C LYS A 41 -14.34 20.49 0.60
N TYR A 42 -15.03 19.48 1.14
CA TYR A 42 -14.81 18.07 0.77
C TYR A 42 -15.06 17.76 -0.71
N ASP A 43 -15.86 18.56 -1.40
CA ASP A 43 -16.09 18.45 -2.84
C ASP A 43 -14.97 19.11 -3.69
N GLY A 44 -13.94 19.65 -3.04
CA GLY A 44 -12.85 20.40 -3.68
C GLY A 44 -13.22 21.83 -4.08
N SER A 45 -14.47 22.26 -3.86
CA SER A 45 -14.90 23.62 -4.16
C SER A 45 -14.57 24.59 -3.02
N GLY A 46 -14.66 25.89 -3.30
CA GLY A 46 -14.47 26.93 -2.29
C GLY A 46 -13.04 26.97 -1.75
N LEU A 47 -12.06 26.84 -2.64
CA LEU A 47 -10.65 26.96 -2.30
C LEU A 47 -10.34 28.36 -1.74
N ILE A 48 -9.74 28.39 -0.55
CA ILE A 48 -9.32 29.59 0.17
C ILE A 48 -7.82 29.46 0.43
N GLU A 49 -7.05 30.48 0.05
CA GLU A 49 -5.65 30.61 0.44
C GLU A 49 -5.59 31.11 1.89
N VAL A 50 -5.06 30.27 2.79
CA VAL A 50 -4.97 30.60 4.22
C VAL A 50 -3.67 31.35 4.49
N LEU A 51 -2.55 30.83 4.01
CA LEU A 51 -1.23 31.43 4.25
C LEU A 51 -0.32 31.12 3.06
N ARG A 52 0.48 32.10 2.61
CA ARG A 52 1.50 31.93 1.58
C ARG A 52 2.73 32.76 1.91
N GLY A 53 3.92 32.21 1.69
CA GLY A 53 5.17 32.97 1.69
C GLY A 53 5.57 33.55 3.05
N HIS A 54 5.27 32.82 4.14
CA HIS A 54 5.66 33.22 5.49
C HIS A 54 7.05 32.66 5.86
N GLU A 55 7.82 33.34 6.72
CA GLU A 55 9.17 32.90 7.13
C GLU A 55 9.20 31.50 7.77
N TYR A 56 8.10 31.11 8.42
CA TYR A 56 7.90 29.78 9.03
C TYR A 56 7.06 28.82 8.17
N LEU A 57 6.80 29.18 6.90
CA LEU A 57 6.07 28.36 5.93
C LEU A 57 6.87 28.33 4.63
N SER A 58 7.82 27.43 4.55
CA SER A 58 8.81 27.37 3.47
C SER A 58 9.12 25.97 2.99
N HIS A 59 8.94 25.00 3.88
CA HIS A 59 8.96 23.60 3.54
C HIS A 59 8.03 22.87 4.51
N PRO A 60 6.71 23.14 4.45
CA PRO A 60 5.75 22.45 5.28
C PRO A 60 5.69 20.96 4.92
N PHE A 61 5.59 20.09 5.91
CA PHE A 61 5.49 18.64 5.70
C PHE A 61 4.14 18.06 6.16
N ALA A 62 3.75 18.29 7.41
CA ALA A 62 2.47 17.84 7.95
C ALA A 62 1.62 19.02 8.39
N VAL A 63 0.30 18.87 8.30
CA VAL A 63 -0.68 19.86 8.75
C VAL A 63 -1.77 19.18 9.57
N THR A 64 -2.24 19.87 10.61
CA THR A 64 -3.40 19.45 11.39
C THR A 64 -4.20 20.66 11.84
N MET A 65 -5.40 20.44 12.34
CA MET A 65 -6.31 21.51 12.76
C MET A 65 -6.95 21.19 14.09
N TYR A 66 -7.11 22.23 14.91
CA TYR A 66 -7.88 22.13 16.13
C TYR A 66 -8.47 23.49 16.51
N GLY A 67 -9.75 23.50 16.89
CA GLY A 67 -10.47 24.73 17.17
C GLY A 67 -10.42 25.72 15.99
N GLY A 68 -9.90 26.91 16.26
CA GLY A 68 -9.76 28.01 15.29
C GLY A 68 -8.38 28.13 14.63
N GLU A 69 -7.49 27.17 14.86
CA GLU A 69 -6.10 27.25 14.45
C GLU A 69 -5.72 26.08 13.53
N VAL A 70 -4.81 26.37 12.62
CA VAL A 70 -4.09 25.40 11.80
C VAL A 70 -2.67 25.29 12.34
N TYR A 71 -2.16 24.07 12.42
CA TYR A 71 -0.83 23.75 12.90
C TYR A 71 -0.07 23.02 11.81
N TRP A 72 1.20 23.32 11.61
CA TRP A 72 2.03 22.63 10.63
C TRP A 72 3.48 22.46 11.09
N THR A 73 4.14 21.45 10.55
CA THR A 73 5.58 21.21 10.71
C THR A 73 6.32 21.77 9.51
N ASP A 74 7.45 22.45 9.73
CA ASP A 74 8.34 22.96 8.68
C ASP A 74 9.74 22.37 8.84
N TRP A 75 10.27 21.77 7.77
CA TRP A 75 11.57 21.11 7.74
C TRP A 75 12.76 22.05 7.62
N ARG A 76 12.59 23.23 7.02
CA ARG A 76 13.69 24.20 6.87
C ARG A 76 13.94 24.90 8.20
N THR A 77 12.88 25.27 8.90
CA THR A 77 12.99 25.95 10.20
C THR A 77 13.02 24.99 11.38
N ASN A 78 12.77 23.69 11.15
CA ASN A 78 12.59 22.68 12.20
C ASN A 78 11.62 23.16 13.27
N THR A 79 10.44 23.63 12.86
CA THR A 79 9.45 24.21 13.76
C THR A 79 8.07 23.63 13.58
N LEU A 80 7.36 23.50 14.69
CA LEU A 80 5.91 23.45 14.74
C LEU A 80 5.39 24.88 14.86
N ALA A 81 4.65 25.34 13.86
CA ALA A 81 4.02 26.66 13.86
C ALA A 81 2.50 26.54 13.78
N LYS A 82 1.81 27.62 14.15
CA LYS A 82 0.36 27.71 14.08
C LYS A 82 -0.11 29.08 13.61
N ALA A 83 -1.31 29.14 13.05
CA ALA A 83 -1.96 30.36 12.62
C ALA A 83 -3.50 30.21 12.68
N ASN A 84 -4.22 31.31 12.51
CA ASN A 84 -5.67 31.27 12.37
C ASN A 84 -6.06 30.55 11.05
N LYS A 85 -6.94 29.53 11.13
CA LYS A 85 -7.22 28.65 9.97
C LYS A 85 -8.03 29.31 8.84
N TRP A 86 -8.64 30.47 9.05
CA TRP A 86 -9.43 31.18 8.03
C TRP A 86 -8.71 32.38 7.44
N THR A 87 -7.91 33.08 8.25
CA THR A 87 -7.25 34.34 7.87
C THR A 87 -5.75 34.21 7.68
N GLY A 88 -5.13 33.13 8.17
CA GLY A 88 -3.67 32.98 8.19
C GLY A 88 -2.94 33.90 9.18
N ASN A 89 -3.67 34.75 9.89
CA ASN A 89 -3.09 35.71 10.82
C ASN A 89 -2.59 35.06 12.11
N ASN A 90 -1.76 35.80 12.84
CA ASN A 90 -1.18 35.39 14.12
C ASN A 90 -0.31 34.13 14.01
N VAL A 91 0.60 34.14 13.02
CA VAL A 91 1.59 33.07 12.88
C VAL A 91 2.52 33.06 14.08
N THR A 92 2.54 31.96 14.81
CA THR A 92 3.37 31.78 16.01
C THR A 92 4.07 30.43 15.97
N VAL A 93 5.32 30.40 16.42
CA VAL A 93 6.06 29.14 16.60
C VAL A 93 5.64 28.55 17.94
N VAL A 94 5.07 27.36 17.91
CA VAL A 94 4.66 26.60 19.10
C VAL A 94 5.88 25.92 19.70
N GLN A 95 6.68 25.26 18.85
CA GLN A 95 7.84 24.50 19.31
C GLN A 95 8.92 24.49 18.23
N ARG A 96 10.18 24.57 18.64
CA ARG A 96 11.34 24.27 17.80
C ARG A 96 11.84 22.86 18.10
N THR A 97 12.12 22.10 17.06
CA THR A 97 12.63 20.74 17.16
C THR A 97 14.12 20.71 16.79
N ASN A 98 14.88 19.83 17.42
CA ASN A 98 16.31 19.66 17.09
C ASN A 98 16.51 18.88 15.80
N THR A 99 15.53 18.05 15.43
CA THR A 99 15.49 17.23 14.22
C THR A 99 14.31 17.61 13.35
N GLN A 100 14.32 17.15 12.09
CA GLN A 100 13.23 17.38 11.15
C GLN A 100 11.94 16.73 11.66
N PRO A 101 10.86 17.52 11.86
CA PRO A 101 9.58 16.99 12.28
C PRO A 101 8.82 16.42 11.09
N PHE A 102 8.43 15.15 11.17
CA PHE A 102 7.61 14.48 10.16
C PHE A 102 6.12 14.76 10.43
N ASP A 103 5.38 13.75 10.87
CA ASP A 103 3.93 13.85 11.04
C ASP A 103 3.52 14.67 12.27
N LEU A 104 2.28 15.19 12.23
CA LEU A 104 1.69 16.01 13.28
C LEU A 104 0.19 15.69 13.42
N GLN A 105 -0.23 15.28 14.61
CA GLN A 105 -1.62 15.00 14.92
C GLN A 105 -2.04 15.63 16.25
N VAL A 106 -3.24 16.22 16.29
CA VAL A 106 -3.85 16.66 17.54
C VAL A 106 -4.53 15.47 18.24
N TYR A 107 -4.07 15.17 19.44
CA TYR A 107 -4.68 14.17 20.32
C TYR A 107 -5.74 14.82 21.21
N HIS A 108 -7.01 14.72 20.82
CA HIS A 108 -8.14 15.20 21.62
C HIS A 108 -9.42 14.42 21.25
N PRO A 109 -10.30 14.06 22.22
CA PRO A 109 -11.53 13.29 21.93
C PRO A 109 -12.45 13.93 20.88
N SER A 110 -12.51 15.27 20.82
CA SER A 110 -13.30 15.97 19.79
C SER A 110 -12.77 15.83 18.35
N ARG A 111 -11.54 15.31 18.15
CA ARG A 111 -11.02 14.96 16.83
C ARG A 111 -11.57 13.62 16.32
N GLN A 112 -12.16 12.82 17.19
CA GLN A 112 -12.81 11.55 16.88
C GLN A 112 -14.24 11.56 17.45
N PRO A 113 -15.11 12.46 16.94
CA PRO A 113 -16.48 12.56 17.42
C PRO A 113 -17.23 11.24 17.19
N GLN A 114 -18.09 10.87 18.14
CA GLN A 114 -18.95 9.72 17.99
C GLN A 114 -19.97 10.00 16.88
N ALA A 115 -19.99 9.14 15.87
CA ALA A 115 -20.91 9.22 14.74
C ALA A 115 -21.55 7.83 14.53
N PRO A 116 -22.75 7.76 13.95
CA PRO A 116 -23.35 6.49 13.57
C PRO A 116 -22.39 5.72 12.66
N ASN A 117 -22.03 4.51 13.08
CA ASN A 117 -21.13 3.64 12.33
C ASN A 117 -21.93 2.44 11.80
N PRO A 118 -22.09 2.28 10.47
CA PRO A 118 -22.81 1.14 9.89
C PRO A 118 -22.13 -0.21 10.20
N CYS A 119 -20.83 -0.21 10.50
CA CYS A 119 -20.07 -1.39 10.89
C CYS A 119 -20.21 -1.73 12.39
N ALA A 120 -20.85 -0.89 13.21
CA ALA A 120 -21.01 -1.14 14.65
C ALA A 120 -22.19 -2.08 14.98
N ALA A 121 -22.91 -2.57 13.98
CA ALA A 121 -23.96 -3.58 14.17
C ALA A 121 -23.41 -4.86 14.83
N ASN A 122 -24.28 -5.70 15.39
CA ASN A 122 -23.92 -7.00 16.00
C ASN A 122 -22.81 -6.89 17.06
N ASP A 123 -22.98 -6.00 18.04
CA ASP A 123 -22.00 -5.79 19.13
C ASP A 123 -20.57 -5.50 18.64
N GLY A 124 -20.44 -4.82 17.49
CA GLY A 124 -19.14 -4.47 16.90
C GLY A 124 -18.54 -5.54 15.98
N LEU A 125 -19.21 -6.68 15.78
CA LEU A 125 -18.83 -7.67 14.77
C LEU A 125 -19.20 -7.20 13.35
N GLY A 126 -20.13 -6.26 13.25
CA GLY A 126 -20.57 -5.69 12.00
C GLY A 126 -21.33 -6.68 11.11
N PRO A 127 -21.67 -6.26 9.89
CA PRO A 127 -22.37 -7.08 8.92
C PRO A 127 -21.44 -7.99 8.08
N CYS A 128 -20.13 -7.80 8.18
CA CYS A 128 -19.13 -8.48 7.33
C CYS A 128 -18.47 -9.63 8.10
N SER A 129 -18.02 -10.67 7.40
CA SER A 129 -17.31 -11.78 8.04
C SER A 129 -15.90 -11.43 8.54
N HIS A 130 -15.20 -10.48 7.90
CA HIS A 130 -13.80 -10.14 8.21
C HIS A 130 -13.60 -8.63 8.36
N LEU A 131 -13.63 -7.86 7.26
CA LEU A 131 -13.37 -6.41 7.29
C LEU A 131 -14.61 -5.65 6.84
N CYS A 132 -15.01 -4.65 7.63
CA CYS A 132 -16.09 -3.71 7.31
C CYS A 132 -15.51 -2.31 7.10
N LEU A 133 -15.63 -1.79 5.87
CA LEU A 133 -15.11 -0.49 5.48
C LEU A 133 -16.26 0.51 5.33
N ILE A 134 -16.14 1.67 5.98
CA ILE A 134 -17.13 2.75 5.92
C ILE A 134 -16.95 3.54 4.62
N ASN A 135 -18.06 3.89 3.98
CA ASN A 135 -18.10 4.70 2.77
C ASN A 135 -18.68 6.10 3.05
N TYR A 136 -18.47 7.05 2.13
CA TYR A 136 -18.81 8.48 2.32
C TYR A 136 -20.30 8.74 2.58
N ASN A 137 -21.19 7.87 2.08
CA ASN A 137 -22.65 7.98 2.25
C ASN A 137 -23.19 7.28 3.50
N GLN A 138 -22.38 7.06 4.54
CA GLN A 138 -22.75 6.27 5.74
C GLN A 138 -23.14 4.82 5.40
N THR A 139 -22.74 4.34 4.22
CA THR A 139 -22.87 2.92 3.84
C THR A 139 -21.61 2.17 4.23
N PHE A 140 -21.65 0.85 4.16
CA PHE A 140 -20.47 0.02 4.36
C PHE A 140 -20.22 -0.86 3.13
N SER A 141 -18.98 -1.35 3.02
CA SER A 141 -18.59 -2.38 2.07
C SER A 141 -17.70 -3.39 2.78
N CYS A 142 -17.91 -4.67 2.52
CA CYS A 142 -17.08 -5.72 3.07
C CYS A 142 -15.83 -5.94 2.22
N ALA A 143 -14.70 -6.17 2.88
CA ALA A 143 -13.44 -6.54 2.24
C ALA A 143 -12.89 -7.81 2.88
N CYS A 144 -12.08 -8.54 2.10
CA CYS A 144 -11.46 -9.78 2.54
C CYS A 144 -9.95 -9.60 2.70
N PRO A 145 -9.35 -10.23 3.72
CA PRO A 145 -7.90 -10.30 3.86
C PRO A 145 -7.22 -10.97 2.64
N HIS A 146 -5.89 -10.91 2.60
CA HIS A 146 -5.11 -11.66 1.62
C HIS A 146 -5.47 -13.16 1.66
N LEU A 147 -5.36 -13.83 0.50
CA LEU A 147 -5.72 -15.26 0.31
C LEU A 147 -7.23 -15.59 0.44
N MET A 148 -8.10 -14.58 0.45
CA MET A 148 -9.55 -14.76 0.47
C MET A 148 -10.24 -13.90 -0.58
N LYS A 149 -11.40 -14.36 -1.04
CA LYS A 149 -12.28 -13.63 -1.95
C LYS A 149 -13.62 -13.34 -1.29
N LEU A 150 -14.23 -12.23 -1.70
CA LEU A 150 -15.58 -11.87 -1.29
C LEU A 150 -16.60 -12.75 -2.01
N GLY A 151 -17.52 -13.32 -1.25
CA GLY A 151 -18.65 -14.13 -1.70
C GLY A 151 -19.62 -13.35 -2.58
N ALA A 152 -20.47 -14.09 -3.29
CA ALA A 152 -21.55 -13.50 -4.09
C ALA A 152 -22.56 -12.71 -3.24
N ASP A 153 -22.65 -13.02 -1.95
CA ASP A 153 -23.46 -12.29 -0.97
C ASP A 153 -22.90 -10.89 -0.66
N ARG A 154 -21.64 -10.60 -1.03
CA ARG A 154 -20.87 -9.39 -0.70
C ARG A 154 -20.61 -9.17 0.79
N HIS A 155 -20.67 -10.23 1.60
CA HIS A 155 -20.50 -10.16 3.06
C HIS A 155 -19.55 -11.22 3.61
N THR A 156 -19.59 -12.43 3.08
CA THR A 156 -18.76 -13.53 3.53
C THR A 156 -17.48 -13.63 2.70
N CYS A 157 -16.36 -13.95 3.35
CA CYS A 157 -15.10 -14.23 2.67
C CYS A 157 -14.89 -15.74 2.66
N TYR A 158 -14.42 -16.25 1.52
CA TYR A 158 -14.06 -17.66 1.36
C TYR A 158 -12.61 -17.78 0.86
N GLU A 159 -11.96 -18.86 1.22
CA GLU A 159 -10.62 -19.17 0.71
C GLU A 159 -10.72 -19.56 -0.77
N SER A 160 -9.99 -18.85 -1.62
CA SER A 160 -9.74 -19.28 -3.00
C SER A 160 -8.32 -19.82 -3.11
N ARG A 161 -8.09 -20.77 -4.02
CA ARG A 161 -6.73 -21.30 -4.28
C ARG A 161 -6.33 -21.11 -5.74
N GLN A 162 -6.99 -20.17 -6.42
CA GLN A 162 -6.77 -19.84 -7.81
C GLN A 162 -6.16 -18.45 -7.88
N PHE A 163 -4.96 -18.36 -8.44
CA PHE A 163 -4.24 -17.11 -8.64
C PHE A 163 -3.22 -17.30 -9.77
N LEU A 164 -2.87 -16.21 -10.43
CA LEU A 164 -1.80 -16.16 -11.41
C LEU A 164 -0.51 -15.70 -10.73
N LEU A 165 0.49 -16.58 -10.70
CA LEU A 165 1.82 -16.27 -10.17
C LEU A 165 2.72 -15.74 -11.29
N TYR A 166 3.38 -14.61 -11.05
CA TYR A 166 4.42 -14.09 -11.94
C TYR A 166 5.57 -13.49 -11.14
N ALA A 167 6.74 -13.49 -11.77
CA ALA A 167 7.95 -12.91 -11.22
C ALA A 167 8.46 -11.78 -12.10
N ARG A 168 8.97 -10.72 -11.46
CA ARG A 168 9.84 -9.69 -12.04
C ARG A 168 11.20 -9.77 -11.33
N GLN A 169 12.15 -8.96 -11.78
CA GLN A 169 13.53 -9.02 -11.30
C GLN A 169 13.66 -8.91 -9.77
N ILE A 170 12.89 -8.00 -9.16
CA ILE A 170 12.96 -7.70 -7.72
C ILE A 170 11.65 -7.97 -6.97
N GLU A 171 10.70 -8.65 -7.60
CA GLU A 171 9.40 -8.93 -6.97
C GLU A 171 8.76 -10.21 -7.51
N ILE A 172 8.09 -10.95 -6.63
CA ILE A 172 7.18 -12.04 -7.01
C ILE A 172 5.78 -11.65 -6.54
N ARG A 173 4.81 -11.76 -7.45
CA ARG A 173 3.40 -11.43 -7.17
C ARG A 173 2.50 -12.56 -7.65
N GLY A 174 1.46 -12.80 -6.87
CA GLY A 174 0.34 -13.65 -7.23
C GLY A 174 -0.90 -12.77 -7.25
N VAL A 175 -1.53 -12.67 -8.40
CA VAL A 175 -2.71 -11.82 -8.62
C VAL A 175 -3.94 -12.68 -8.88
N ASP A 176 -5.09 -12.06 -8.71
CA ASP A 176 -6.33 -12.70 -9.12
C ASP A 176 -6.39 -12.91 -10.64
N ILE A 177 -7.00 -14.01 -11.08
CA ILE A 177 -7.13 -14.36 -12.50
C ILE A 177 -8.10 -13.41 -13.21
N ASP A 178 -9.21 -13.06 -12.56
CA ASP A 178 -10.26 -12.23 -13.13
C ASP A 178 -9.94 -10.74 -12.99
N ASN A 179 -9.27 -10.36 -11.90
CA ASN A 179 -8.89 -8.98 -11.61
C ASN A 179 -7.38 -8.86 -11.28
N PRO A 180 -6.50 -8.68 -12.29
CA PRO A 180 -5.05 -8.66 -12.09
C PRO A 180 -4.55 -7.44 -11.28
N TYR A 181 -5.41 -6.46 -10.97
CA TYR A 181 -5.08 -5.37 -10.05
C TYR A 181 -5.09 -5.80 -8.58
N TYR A 182 -5.74 -6.93 -8.26
CA TYR A 182 -5.83 -7.43 -6.89
C TYR A 182 -4.70 -8.41 -6.59
N ASN A 183 -3.81 -8.03 -5.67
CA ASN A 183 -2.75 -8.92 -5.19
C ASN A 183 -3.35 -9.97 -4.26
N TYR A 184 -3.32 -11.22 -4.70
CA TYR A 184 -3.88 -12.36 -4.00
C TYR A 184 -2.98 -12.85 -2.87
N ILE A 185 -1.70 -13.04 -3.18
CA ILE A 185 -0.66 -13.45 -2.21
C ILE A 185 0.09 -12.22 -1.68
N ILE A 186 0.82 -12.43 -0.58
CA ILE A 186 1.80 -11.44 -0.13
C ILE A 186 2.89 -11.30 -1.19
N SER A 187 3.16 -10.06 -1.61
CA SER A 187 4.23 -9.79 -2.57
C SER A 187 5.59 -9.94 -1.89
N PHE A 188 6.45 -10.76 -2.47
CA PHE A 188 7.82 -10.89 -2.01
C PHE A 188 8.68 -9.85 -2.72
N THR A 189 9.47 -9.09 -1.98
CA THR A 189 10.31 -8.00 -2.49
C THR A 189 11.64 -7.96 -1.72
N VAL A 190 12.47 -6.93 -1.96
CA VAL A 190 13.70 -6.66 -1.20
C VAL A 190 13.35 -6.54 0.31
N PRO A 191 14.10 -7.18 1.23
CA PRO A 191 15.43 -7.80 1.07
C PRO A 191 15.43 -9.30 0.76
N ASP A 192 14.28 -9.96 0.69
CA ASP A 192 14.22 -11.42 0.52
C ASP A 192 14.52 -11.86 -0.92
N ILE A 193 14.28 -10.95 -1.88
CA ILE A 193 14.49 -11.14 -3.31
C ILE A 193 15.49 -10.11 -3.83
N ASP A 194 16.48 -10.59 -4.59
CA ASP A 194 17.48 -9.77 -5.25
C ASP A 194 17.37 -9.81 -6.77
N ASN A 195 17.39 -11.01 -7.36
CA ASN A 195 17.30 -11.20 -8.80
C ASN A 195 16.65 -12.55 -9.13
N VAL A 196 15.32 -12.54 -9.19
CA VAL A 196 14.52 -13.73 -9.52
C VAL A 196 14.47 -13.95 -11.02
N THR A 197 14.64 -15.21 -11.43
CA THR A 197 14.55 -15.63 -12.83
C THR A 197 13.45 -16.65 -13.09
N VAL A 198 13.32 -17.65 -12.22
CA VAL A 198 12.28 -18.68 -12.30
C VAL A 198 11.54 -18.80 -10.97
N VAL A 199 10.25 -19.08 -11.07
CA VAL A 199 9.34 -19.29 -9.94
C VAL A 199 8.46 -20.49 -10.25
N ASP A 200 8.15 -21.28 -9.23
CA ASP A 200 7.22 -22.40 -9.30
C ASP A 200 6.39 -22.46 -8.02
N TYR A 201 5.24 -23.13 -8.07
CA TYR A 201 4.32 -23.25 -6.95
C TYR A 201 3.93 -24.70 -6.68
N ASP A 202 4.19 -25.15 -5.46
CA ASP A 202 3.71 -26.44 -4.97
C ASP A 202 2.34 -26.26 -4.32
N ALA A 203 1.30 -26.74 -5.00
CA ALA A 203 -0.08 -26.67 -4.52
C ALA A 203 -0.36 -27.59 -3.32
N SER A 204 0.43 -28.64 -3.11
CA SER A 204 0.25 -29.60 -2.01
C SER A 204 0.78 -29.06 -0.69
N GLU A 205 1.98 -28.45 -0.71
CA GLU A 205 2.59 -27.81 0.45
C GLU A 205 2.23 -26.33 0.60
N GLN A 206 1.53 -25.74 -0.38
CA GLN A 206 1.19 -24.32 -0.46
C GLN A 206 2.43 -23.41 -0.39
N ARG A 207 3.48 -23.78 -1.12
CA ARG A 207 4.78 -23.11 -1.09
C ARG A 207 5.21 -22.63 -2.47
N ILE A 208 5.75 -21.43 -2.50
CA ILE A 208 6.38 -20.84 -3.68
C ILE A 208 7.86 -21.12 -3.60
N TYR A 209 8.43 -21.61 -4.70
CA TYR A 209 9.85 -21.85 -4.87
C TYR A 209 10.39 -20.88 -5.90
N TRP A 210 11.53 -20.25 -5.62
CA TRP A 210 12.18 -19.37 -6.58
C TRP A 210 13.69 -19.52 -6.56
N SER A 211 14.30 -19.26 -7.71
CA SER A 211 15.76 -19.19 -7.82
C SER A 211 16.21 -17.74 -7.89
N ASP A 212 17.13 -17.38 -7.00
CA ASP A 212 17.80 -16.10 -7.00
C ASP A 212 19.21 -16.25 -7.58
N VAL A 213 19.45 -15.56 -8.70
CA VAL A 213 20.72 -15.67 -9.44
C VAL A 213 21.84 -14.90 -8.75
N ARG A 214 21.51 -13.79 -8.07
CA ARG A 214 22.52 -12.97 -7.40
C ARG A 214 23.08 -13.68 -6.19
N THR A 215 22.22 -14.28 -5.39
CA THR A 215 22.64 -15.04 -4.20
C THR A 215 22.99 -16.49 -4.52
N GLN A 216 22.70 -16.97 -5.75
CA GLN A 216 22.89 -18.36 -6.16
C GLN A 216 22.18 -19.36 -5.23
N THR A 217 20.96 -19.00 -4.82
CA THR A 217 20.16 -19.80 -3.88
C THR A 217 18.80 -20.13 -4.45
N ILE A 218 18.27 -21.31 -4.09
CA ILE A 218 16.85 -21.61 -4.24
C ILE A 218 16.21 -21.43 -2.87
N LYS A 219 15.20 -20.58 -2.82
CA LYS A 219 14.43 -20.28 -1.61
C LYS A 219 13.00 -20.78 -1.77
N ARG A 220 12.33 -20.99 -0.64
CA ARG A 220 10.90 -21.25 -0.60
C ARG A 220 10.23 -20.48 0.52
N ALA A 221 8.93 -20.24 0.36
CA ALA A 221 8.09 -19.60 1.37
C ALA A 221 6.62 -19.99 1.19
N PHE A 222 5.82 -19.82 2.24
CA PHE A 222 4.37 -19.96 2.15
C PHE A 222 3.74 -18.76 1.43
N ILE A 223 2.59 -18.96 0.77
CA ILE A 223 1.83 -17.89 0.08
C ILE A 223 1.39 -16.73 1.00
N ASN A 224 1.38 -16.95 2.31
CA ASN A 224 1.08 -15.94 3.33
C ASN A 224 2.30 -15.06 3.69
N GLY A 225 3.45 -15.23 3.01
CA GLY A 225 4.67 -14.46 3.26
C GLY A 225 5.60 -15.04 4.33
N THR A 226 5.17 -16.08 5.05
CA THR A 226 5.95 -16.66 6.17
C THR A 226 6.85 -17.81 5.73
N GLY A 227 7.80 -18.19 6.58
CA GLY A 227 8.63 -19.38 6.36
C GLY A 227 9.60 -19.27 5.19
N VAL A 228 10.13 -18.07 4.94
CA VAL A 228 11.19 -17.86 3.95
C VAL A 228 12.44 -18.62 4.39
N GLU A 229 12.82 -19.64 3.62
CA GLU A 229 14.00 -20.44 3.90
C GLU A 229 14.80 -20.76 2.64
N THR A 230 16.11 -20.91 2.78
CA THR A 230 17.00 -21.33 1.69
C THR A 230 17.06 -22.85 1.65
N VAL A 231 16.53 -23.42 0.57
CA VAL A 231 16.53 -24.88 0.35
C VAL A 231 17.87 -25.32 -0.22
N VAL A 232 18.44 -24.51 -1.12
CA VAL A 232 19.73 -24.80 -1.76
C VAL A 232 20.57 -23.54 -1.78
N SER A 233 21.84 -23.63 -1.38
CA SER A 233 22.82 -22.55 -1.46
C SER A 233 24.12 -23.04 -2.10
N ALA A 234 24.63 -22.30 -3.08
CA ALA A 234 25.90 -22.58 -3.73
C ALA A 234 27.08 -22.02 -2.92
N GLY A 235 27.43 -22.65 -1.79
CA GLY A 235 28.57 -22.24 -0.95
C GLY A 235 29.84 -23.06 -1.19
N ARG A 236 30.87 -22.44 -1.78
CA ARG A 236 32.33 -22.78 -1.76
C ARG A 236 32.71 -24.24 -1.43
N GLY A 237 32.52 -25.16 -2.36
CA GLY A 237 33.05 -26.52 -2.19
C GLY A 237 32.49 -27.54 -3.17
N ARG A 238 33.23 -27.75 -4.25
CA ARG A 238 33.13 -28.86 -5.22
C ARG A 238 31.95 -28.81 -6.20
N ALA A 239 32.31 -29.06 -7.46
CA ALA A 239 31.51 -29.20 -8.68
C ALA A 239 30.37 -30.26 -8.64
N VAL A 240 29.91 -30.65 -7.45
CA VAL A 240 28.76 -31.52 -7.19
C VAL A 240 27.47 -30.69 -7.03
N ALA A 241 27.57 -29.46 -6.52
CA ALA A 241 26.44 -28.54 -6.40
C ALA A 241 25.93 -28.06 -7.77
N HIS A 242 26.81 -27.88 -8.77
CA HIS A 242 26.40 -27.47 -10.12
C HIS A 242 25.53 -28.54 -10.81
N ARG A 243 25.81 -29.84 -10.63
CA ARG A 243 24.95 -30.92 -11.15
C ARG A 243 23.63 -31.04 -10.40
N ARG A 244 23.58 -30.78 -9.10
CA ARG A 244 22.33 -30.77 -8.32
C ARG A 244 21.48 -29.54 -8.62
N LEU A 245 22.08 -28.36 -8.76
CA LEU A 245 21.42 -27.14 -9.19
C LEU A 245 20.97 -27.26 -10.65
N GLN A 246 21.76 -27.88 -11.53
CA GLN A 246 21.32 -28.25 -12.87
C GLN A 246 20.17 -29.24 -12.81
N ASN A 247 20.17 -30.29 -11.96
CA ASN A 247 19.02 -31.21 -11.85
C ASN A 247 17.76 -30.54 -11.28
N VAL A 248 17.87 -29.55 -10.39
CA VAL A 248 16.71 -28.80 -9.89
C VAL A 248 16.27 -27.74 -10.92
N TYR A 249 17.19 -27.07 -11.61
CA TYR A 249 16.88 -26.27 -12.80
C TYR A 249 16.22 -27.13 -13.88
N TYR A 250 16.73 -28.34 -14.15
CA TYR A 250 16.21 -29.29 -15.12
C TYR A 250 14.88 -29.84 -14.65
N ASN A 251 14.66 -30.06 -13.35
CA ASN A 251 13.36 -30.52 -12.83
C ASN A 251 12.33 -29.39 -12.82
N ILE A 252 12.68 -28.15 -12.49
CA ILE A 252 11.78 -27.00 -12.58
C ILE A 252 11.49 -26.67 -14.05
N TYR A 253 12.50 -26.71 -14.94
CA TYR A 253 12.31 -26.62 -16.40
C TYR A 253 11.52 -27.82 -16.96
N LEU A 254 11.73 -29.04 -16.48
CA LEU A 254 10.98 -30.24 -16.89
C LEU A 254 9.54 -30.19 -16.38
N VAL A 255 9.28 -29.68 -15.18
CA VAL A 255 7.91 -29.49 -14.66
C VAL A 255 7.19 -28.41 -15.47
N GLY A 256 7.85 -27.28 -15.77
CA GLY A 256 7.31 -26.24 -16.64
C GLY A 256 7.06 -26.72 -18.08
N THR A 257 7.96 -27.50 -18.66
CA THR A 257 7.78 -28.06 -20.01
C THR A 257 6.80 -29.24 -20.05
N ALA A 258 6.78 -30.12 -19.05
CA ALA A 258 5.81 -31.22 -18.96
C ALA A 258 4.37 -30.73 -18.79
N LEU A 259 4.13 -29.66 -18.02
CA LEU A 259 2.81 -29.01 -17.96
C LEU A 259 2.40 -28.40 -19.31
N GLN A 260 3.34 -27.79 -20.04
CA GLN A 260 3.09 -27.24 -21.38
C GLN A 260 2.71 -28.34 -22.40
N TYR A 261 3.29 -29.54 -22.30
CA TYR A 261 2.96 -30.68 -23.15
C TYR A 261 1.65 -31.39 -22.75
N LEU A 262 1.32 -31.47 -21.46
CA LEU A 262 0.03 -32.02 -21.02
C LEU A 262 -1.16 -31.15 -21.46
N LEU A 263 -1.03 -29.82 -21.39
CA LEU A 263 -2.06 -28.88 -21.87
C LEU A 263 -2.25 -28.90 -23.40
N LEU A 264 -1.24 -29.36 -24.16
CA LEU A 264 -1.36 -29.57 -25.60
C LEU A 264 -1.88 -30.96 -25.98
N ALA A 265 -1.77 -31.95 -25.08
CA ALA A 265 -2.27 -33.31 -25.29
C ALA A 265 -3.77 -33.46 -24.97
N GLU A 266 -4.38 -32.51 -24.27
CA GLU A 266 -5.81 -32.50 -23.92
C GLU A 266 -6.70 -31.69 -24.87
N GLN A 267 -6.20 -31.30 -26.05
CA GLN A 267 -7.07 -30.88 -27.16
C GLN A 267 -7.53 -32.15 -27.92
N PRO A 268 -8.79 -32.61 -27.77
CA PRO A 268 -9.28 -33.71 -28.58
C PRO A 268 -9.24 -33.28 -30.05
N SER A 269 -8.56 -34.06 -30.88
CA SER A 269 -8.67 -33.98 -32.32
C SER A 269 -10.13 -34.19 -32.69
N VAL A 270 -10.81 -33.10 -33.04
CA VAL A 270 -12.15 -33.15 -33.62
C VAL A 270 -12.02 -33.82 -35.00
N SER A 271 -12.48 -35.06 -35.08
CA SER A 271 -12.82 -35.78 -36.31
C SER A 271 -14.32 -35.98 -36.36
#